data_AF-A0A9D8GXG2-F1
#
_entry.id   AF-A0A9D8GXG2-F1
#
_cell.length_a   1.000
_cell.length_b   1.000
_cell.length_c   1.000
_cell.angle_alpha   90.00
_cell.angle_beta   90.00
_cell.angle_gamma   90.00
#
_symmetry.space_group_name_H-M   'P 1'
#
loop_
_entity.id
_entity.type
_entity.pdbx_description
1 polymer ?
#
loop_
_entity_poly.entity_id
_entity_poly.type
_entity_poly.pdbx_seq_one_letter_code
_entity_poly.pdbx_strand_id
1 'polypeptide(L)'
;MRFFFYGTLLDHDVMALVIGRRLPPSAFAPARLPGHVRRRAKGVSYPILVRDPGGEVAGVVVGGLTARDVDRLARYEGPRYRIW
;
A
#
# COMPACT_ATOMS: atom_id res chain seq x y z
N MET A 1 -5.96 -3.35 -12.24
CA MET A 1 -5.02 -4.11 -11.39
C MET A 1 -5.42 -3.94 -9.92
N ARG A 2 -4.91 -4.80 -9.02
CA ARG A 2 -5.18 -4.77 -7.57
C ARG A 2 -3.85 -4.75 -6.82
N PHE A 3 -3.69 -3.82 -5.88
CA PHE A 3 -2.46 -3.68 -5.09
C PHE A 3 -2.77 -3.60 -3.61
N PHE A 4 -1.90 -4.17 -2.78
CA PHE A 4 -2.03 -4.14 -1.32
C PHE A 4 -1.18 -3.00 -0.73
N PHE A 5 -1.82 -2.14 0.04
CA PHE A 5 -1.21 -1.02 0.73
C PHE A 5 -1.31 -1.20 2.25
N TYR A 6 -0.23 -0.88 2.96
CA TYR A 6 -0.12 -1.07 4.42
C TYR A 6 0.48 0.15 5.14
N GLY A 7 0.73 1.24 4.41
CA GLY A 7 1.40 2.45 4.88
C GLY A 7 0.53 3.70 4.79
N THR A 8 1.13 4.84 4.49
CA THR A 8 0.45 6.15 4.42
C THR A 8 -0.58 6.26 3.29
N LEU A 9 -0.49 5.40 2.27
CA LEU A 9 -1.46 5.32 1.16
C LEU A 9 -2.81 4.67 1.54
N LEU A 10 -3.04 4.37 2.83
CA LEU A 10 -4.35 4.00 3.36
C LEU A 10 -5.35 5.18 3.35
N ASP A 11 -4.85 6.41 3.25
CA ASP A 11 -5.67 7.61 3.19
C ASP A 11 -6.20 7.86 1.76
N HIS A 12 -7.51 8.03 1.65
CA HIS A 12 -8.19 8.22 0.36
C HIS A 12 -7.79 9.52 -0.34
N ASP A 13 -7.49 10.58 0.42
CA ASP A 13 -7.10 11.87 -0.12
C ASP A 13 -5.65 11.82 -0.60
N VAL A 14 -4.76 11.16 0.16
CA VAL A 14 -3.37 10.91 -0.28
C VAL A 14 -3.36 10.06 -1.55
N MET A 15 -4.13 8.96 -1.60
CA MET A 15 -4.25 8.14 -2.81
C MET A 15 -4.72 8.99 -3.99
N ALA A 16 -5.77 9.80 -3.80
CA ALA A 16 -6.33 10.64 -4.86
C ALA A 16 -5.33 11.69 -5.38
N LEU A 17 -4.52 12.28 -4.49
CA LEU A 17 -3.46 13.21 -4.85
C LEU A 17 -2.36 12.52 -5.67
N VAL A 18 -1.94 11.32 -5.26
CA VAL A 18 -0.86 10.57 -5.93
C VAL A 18 -1.29 10.10 -7.32
N ILE A 19 -2.46 9.46 -7.43
CA ILE A 19 -2.93 8.96 -8.73
C ILE A 19 -3.61 10.05 -9.56
N GLY A 20 -3.81 11.25 -9.01
CA GLY A 20 -4.42 12.40 -9.68
C GLY A 20 -5.91 12.23 -10.04
N ARG A 21 -6.63 11.35 -9.34
CA ARG A 21 -8.08 11.12 -9.48
C ARG A 21 -8.64 10.46 -8.22
N ARG A 22 -9.93 10.63 -7.95
CA ARG A 22 -10.58 9.96 -6.80
C ARG A 22 -11.05 8.57 -7.20
N LEU A 23 -10.77 7.58 -6.35
CA LEU A 23 -11.33 6.23 -6.48
C LEU A 23 -12.63 6.13 -5.67
N PRO A 24 -13.61 5.33 -6.12
CA PRO A 24 -14.80 5.09 -5.33
C PRO A 24 -14.44 4.33 -4.04
N PRO A 25 -15.18 4.50 -2.94
CA PRO A 25 -14.93 3.76 -1.69
C PRO A 25 -14.93 2.24 -1.88
N SER A 26 -15.72 1.73 -2.83
CA SER A 26 -15.76 0.31 -3.21
C SER A 26 -14.47 -0.22 -3.82
N ALA A 27 -13.56 0.66 -4.26
CA ALA A 27 -12.24 0.26 -4.71
C ALA A 27 -11.31 -0.13 -3.55
N PHE A 28 -11.63 0.25 -2.31
CA PHE A 28 -10.83 0.01 -1.12
C PHE A 28 -11.44 -1.16 -0.34
N ALA A 29 -10.76 -2.30 -0.34
CA ALA A 29 -11.17 -3.48 0.41
C ALA A 29 -10.18 -3.74 1.56
N PRO A 30 -10.62 -3.73 2.83
CA PRO A 30 -9.78 -4.15 3.94
C PRO A 30 -9.21 -5.55 3.68
N ALA A 31 -7.91 -5.71 3.87
CA ALA A 31 -7.21 -6.95 3.56
C ALA A 31 -6.13 -7.24 4.59
N ARG A 32 -5.78 -8.52 4.73
CA ARG A 32 -4.69 -8.97 5.57
C ARG A 32 -3.70 -9.73 4.71
N LEU A 33 -2.42 -9.36 4.80
CA LEU A 33 -1.35 -10.06 4.12
C LEU A 33 -0.73 -11.09 5.08
N PRO A 34 -1.00 -12.39 4.90
CA PRO A 34 -0.37 -13.44 5.70
C PRO A 34 1.11 -13.60 5.31
N GLY A 35 1.89 -14.20 6.22
CA GLY A 35 3.32 -14.48 5.99
C GLY A 35 4.22 -13.26 6.20
N HIS A 36 3.67 -12.17 6.74
CA HIS A 36 4.40 -10.94 7.04
C HIS A 36 3.91 -10.33 8.34
N VAL A 37 4.82 -9.69 9.09
CA VAL A 37 4.50 -8.94 10.29
C VAL A 37 5.01 -7.50 10.16
N ARG A 38 4.20 -6.56 10.66
CA ARG A 38 4.55 -5.15 10.72
C ARG A 38 5.40 -4.92 11.98
N ARG A 39 6.71 -4.70 11.83
CA ARG A 39 7.57 -4.32 12.95
C ARG A 39 7.96 -2.86 12.84
N ARG A 40 7.98 -2.13 13.98
CA ARG A 40 8.63 -0.83 14.02
C ARG A 40 10.14 -1.07 14.05
N ALA A 41 10.84 -0.65 13.00
CA ALA A 41 12.29 -0.65 13.01
C ALA A 41 12.80 0.43 13.98
N LYS A 42 13.76 0.07 14.82
CA LYS A 42 14.35 0.99 15.80
C LYS A 42 15.11 2.08 15.02
N GLY A 43 14.67 3.33 15.11
CA GLY A 43 15.30 4.48 14.45
C GLY A 43 14.62 5.01 13.18
N VAL A 44 13.47 4.45 12.78
CA VAL A 44 12.66 4.99 11.68
C VAL A 44 11.19 5.07 12.08
N SER A 45 10.55 6.22 11.81
CA SER A 45 9.17 6.50 12.18
C SER A 45 8.13 5.70 11.37
N TYR A 46 8.56 4.95 10.36
CA TYR A 46 7.69 4.12 9.53
C TYR A 46 7.85 2.63 9.85
N PRO A 47 6.73 1.88 9.90
CA PRO A 47 6.77 0.45 10.10
C PRO A 47 7.39 -0.26 8.88
N ILE A 48 8.24 -1.26 9.13
CA ILE A 48 8.79 -2.14 8.10
C ILE A 48 7.99 -3.46 8.03
N LEU A 49 7.94 -4.04 6.84
CA LEU A 49 7.37 -5.37 6.62
C LEU A 49 8.47 -6.42 6.74
N VAL A 50 8.33 -7.35 7.68
CA VAL A 50 9.26 -8.47 7.87
C VAL A 50 8.52 -9.76 7.52
N ARG A 51 9.14 -10.65 6.73
CA ARG A 51 8.57 -11.98 6.48
C ARG A 51 8.47 -12.74 7.80
N ASP A 52 7.27 -13.21 8.11
CA ASP A 52 6.99 -14.00 9.30
C ASP A 52 5.86 -14.97 8.93
N PRO A 53 6.14 -16.28 8.80
CA PRO A 53 5.16 -17.28 8.38
C PRO A 53 3.89 -17.32 9.24
N GLY A 54 3.98 -16.94 10.51
CA GLY A 54 2.83 -16.84 11.43
C GLY A 54 2.25 -15.43 11.55
N GLY A 55 2.86 -14.45 10.89
CA GLY A 55 2.46 -13.05 10.96
C GLY A 55 1.37 -12.69 9.95
N GLU A 56 0.59 -11.69 10.32
CA GLU A 56 -0.34 -10.99 9.43
C GLU A 56 -0.15 -9.47 9.49
N VAL A 57 -0.28 -8.80 8.34
CA VAL A 57 -0.33 -7.33 8.27
C VAL A 57 -1.70 -6.89 7.81
N ALA A 58 -2.37 -6.08 8.63
CA ALA A 58 -3.59 -5.39 8.22
C ALA A 58 -3.25 -4.25 7.26
N GLY A 59 -4.01 -4.16 6.17
CA GLY A 59 -3.90 -3.13 5.15
C GLY A 59 -5.19 -3.06 4.33
N VAL A 60 -5.07 -2.50 3.13
CA VAL A 60 -6.17 -2.35 2.18
C VAL A 60 -5.70 -2.79 0.80
N VAL A 61 -6.50 -3.61 0.13
CA VAL A 61 -6.36 -3.86 -1.31
C VAL A 61 -7.13 -2.79 -2.05
N VAL A 62 -6.44 -2.07 -2.92
CA VAL A 62 -7.06 -1.08 -3.81
C VAL A 62 -7.16 -1.67 -5.21
N GLY A 63 -8.40 -1.80 -5.68
CA GLY A 63 -8.74 -2.24 -7.02
C GLY A 63 -8.97 -1.08 -7.99
N GLY A 64 -9.16 -1.41 -9.27
CA GLY A 64 -9.51 -0.41 -10.30
C GLY A 64 -8.37 0.54 -10.69
N LEU A 65 -7.12 0.19 -10.34
CA LEU A 65 -5.94 0.94 -10.74
C LEU A 65 -5.56 0.61 -12.20
N THR A 66 -5.33 1.66 -12.99
CA THR A 66 -4.85 1.61 -14.36
C THR A 66 -3.31 1.62 -14.39
N ALA A 67 -2.71 1.26 -15.53
CA ALA A 67 -1.24 1.31 -15.68
C ALA A 67 -0.66 2.71 -15.39
N ARG A 68 -1.40 3.78 -15.71
CA ARG A 68 -1.00 5.16 -15.41
C ARG A 68 -1.02 5.47 -13.91
N ASP A 69 -2.00 4.93 -13.19
CA ASP A 69 -2.05 5.10 -11.73
C ASP A 69 -0.87 4.38 -11.07
N VAL A 70 -0.51 3.20 -11.58
CA VAL A 70 0.64 2.43 -11.11
C VAL A 70 1.96 3.16 -11.36
N ASP A 71 2.14 3.77 -12.54
CA ASP A 71 3.35 4.58 -12.81
C ASP A 71 3.47 5.77 -11.85
N ARG A 72 2.35 6.43 -11.54
CA ARG A 72 2.31 7.52 -10.55
C ARG A 72 2.66 7.03 -9.15
N LEU A 73 2.10 5.90 -8.73
CA LEU A 73 2.42 5.26 -7.45
C LEU A 73 3.90 4.88 -7.37
N ALA A 74 4.46 4.32 -8.45
CA ALA A 74 5.87 3.96 -8.52
C ALA A 74 6.79 5.17 -8.34
N ARG A 75 6.43 6.31 -8.97
CA ARG A 75 7.17 7.56 -8.80
C ARG A 75 7.06 8.12 -7.39
N TYR A 76 5.89 7.99 -6.75
CA TYR A 76 5.66 8.50 -5.40
C TYR A 76 6.41 7.70 -4.32
N GLU A 77 6.35 6.36 -4.36
CA GLU A 77 7.07 5.55 -3.37
C GLU A 77 8.58 5.47 -3.63
N GLY A 78 9.02 5.83 -4.85
CA GLY A 78 10.42 5.86 -5.25
C GLY A 78 11.07 4.48 -5.37
N PRO A 79 12.38 4.40 -5.65
CA PRO A 79 13.08 3.14 -5.95
C PRO A 79 13.19 2.17 -4.76
N ARG A 80 12.75 2.58 -3.55
CA ARG A 80 12.78 1.76 -2.33
C ARG A 80 11.59 0.83 -2.18
N TYR A 81 10.55 1.00 -3.00
CA TYR A 81 9.34 0.18 -2.96
C TYR A 81 9.12 -0.53 -4.28
N ARG A 82 8.83 -1.83 -4.20
CA ARG A 82 8.68 -2.69 -5.37
C ARG A 82 7.22 -3.09 -5.49
N ILE A 83 6.55 -2.57 -6.52
CA ILE A 83 5.16 -2.86 -6.82
C ILE A 83 5.10 -4.23 -7.52
N TRP A 84 4.48 -5.23 -6.88
CA TRP A 84 4.15 -6.55 -7.47
C TRP A 84 2.63 -6.75 -7.43
#